data_AF-A0A9P9AKL4-F1
#
_entry.id   AF-A0A9P9AKL4-F1
#
_cell.length_a   1.000
_cell.length_b   1.000
_cell.length_c   1.000
_cell.angle_alpha   90.00
_cell.angle_beta   90.00
_cell.angle_gamma   90.00
#
_symmetry.space_group_name_H-M   'P 1'
#
loop_
_entity.id
_entity.type
_entity.pdbx_description
1 polymer ?
#
loop_
_entity_poly.entity_id
_entity_poly.type
_entity_poly.pdbx_seq_one_letter_code
_entity_poly.pdbx_strand_id
1 'polypeptide(L)' 'PPSDCLLWVVDDGHGLRAWQECRQLPYIGDEELEPRIREVIGCHECEDGTLYLAARWEDYEGPTWELE' A
#
# COMPACT_ATOMS: atom_id res chain seq x y z
N PRO A 1 -21.42 2.05 -3.00
CA PRO A 1 -20.62 2.70 -1.95
C PRO A 1 -19.68 3.74 -2.59
N PRO A 2 -19.47 4.93 -2.01
CA PRO A 2 -18.34 5.74 -2.43
C PRO A 2 -17.10 4.93 -2.05
N SER A 3 -16.43 4.38 -3.06
CA SER A 3 -15.13 3.76 -2.87
C SER A 3 -14.22 4.91 -2.49
N ASP A 4 -13.82 5.01 -1.23
CA ASP A 4 -12.75 5.93 -0.86
C ASP A 4 -11.55 5.56 -1.72
N CYS A 5 -11.24 6.41 -2.71
CA CYS A 5 -10.11 6.21 -3.58
C CYS A 5 -8.86 6.55 -2.76
N LEU A 6 -8.36 5.55 -2.02
CA LEU A 6 -7.14 5.70 -1.22
C LEU A 6 -5.96 5.98 -2.16
N LEU A 7 -5.41 7.19 -2.06
CA LEU A 7 -4.24 7.63 -2.80
C LEU A 7 -3.02 7.55 -1.89
N TRP A 8 -2.01 6.85 -2.37
CA TRP A 8 -0.69 6.85 -1.75
C TRP A 8 0.06 8.12 -2.11
N VAL A 9 0.59 8.80 -1.09
CA VAL A 9 1.57 9.86 -1.26
C VAL A 9 2.84 9.43 -0.55
N VAL A 10 3.93 9.31 -1.29
CA VAL A 10 5.24 8.94 -0.76
C VAL A 10 6.18 10.14 -0.87
N ASP A 11 6.97 10.38 0.17
CA ASP A 11 8.12 11.28 0.13
C ASP A 11 9.39 10.44 -0.01
N ASP A 12 10.02 10.51 -1.19
CA ASP A 12 11.28 9.81 -1.51
C ASP A 12 12.52 10.70 -1.33
N GLY A 13 12.36 11.88 -0.70
CA GLY A 13 13.43 12.88 -0.58
C GLY A 13 13.60 13.76 -1.82
N HIS A 14 12.85 13.52 -2.90
CA HIS A 14 12.75 14.37 -4.09
C HIS A 14 11.40 15.09 -4.22
N GLY A 15 10.59 15.06 -3.16
CA GLY A 15 9.28 15.70 -3.07
C GLY A 15 8.13 14.69 -2.96
N LEU A 16 6.94 15.18 -2.60
CA LEU A 16 5.74 14.35 -2.50
C LEU A 16 5.31 13.88 -3.89
N ARG A 17 5.17 12.56 -4.05
CA ARG A 17 4.70 11.94 -5.30
C ARG A 17 3.56 10.98 -5.03
N ALA A 18 2.58 10.98 -5.95
CA ALA A 18 1.49 10.01 -5.89
C ALA A 18 2.00 8.65 -6.38
N TRP A 19 1.72 7.56 -5.66
CA TRP A 19 2.20 6.24 -6.06
C TRP A 19 1.64 5.79 -7.42
N GLN A 20 0.50 6.32 -7.88
CA GLN A 20 0.01 6.02 -9.24
C GLN A 20 1.00 6.44 -10.34
N GLU A 21 1.89 7.40 -10.06
CA GLU A 21 3.00 7.77 -10.96
C GLU A 21 4.18 6.79 -10.86
N CYS A 22 4.32 6.12 -9.72
CA CYS A 22 5.24 5.00 -9.48
C CYS A 22 4.56 3.69 -9.86
N ARG A 23 4.55 3.35 -11.16
CA ARG A 23 3.93 2.15 -11.75
C ARG A 23 3.70 1.01 -10.73
N GLN A 24 2.46 0.87 -10.28
CA GLN A 24 2.04 -0.28 -9.48
C GLN A 24 2.12 -1.51 -10.38
N LEU A 25 3.16 -2.33 -10.23
CA LEU A 25 3.24 -3.62 -10.92
C LEU A 25 2.26 -4.58 -10.23
N PRO A 26 1.45 -5.34 -10.97
CA PRO A 26 0.66 -6.40 -10.35
C PRO A 26 1.60 -7.40 -9.66
N TYR A 27 1.37 -7.66 -8.38
CA TYR A 27 2.04 -8.76 -7.67
C TYR A 27 1.59 -10.08 -8.31
N ILE A 28 2.47 -10.69 -9.10
CA ILE A 28 2.32 -12.06 -9.58
C ILE A 28 3.18 -12.91 -8.65
N GLY A 29 2.61 -13.30 -7.51
CA GLY A 29 3.30 -14.20 -6.58
C GLY A 29 3.38 -15.61 -7.16
N ASP A 30 4.56 -16.22 -7.07
CA ASP A 30 4.67 -17.68 -7.06
C ASP A 30 3.85 -18.19 -5.86
N GLU A 31 2.95 -19.15 -6.06
CA GLU A 31 2.04 -19.69 -5.03
C GLU A 31 2.77 -20.29 -3.80
N GLU A 32 4.11 -20.41 -3.86
CA GLU A 32 4.95 -20.99 -2.82
C GLU A 32 5.51 -19.98 -1.79
N LEU A 33 5.43 -18.66 -2.03
CA LEU A 33 5.96 -17.65 -1.10
C LEU A 33 4.83 -16.88 -0.41
N GLU A 34 4.66 -17.13 0.89
CA GLU A 34 3.82 -16.27 1.74
C GLU A 34 4.39 -14.84 1.74
N PRO A 35 3.63 -13.83 1.30
CA PRO A 35 4.12 -12.47 1.22
C PRO A 35 4.45 -11.95 2.64
N ARG A 36 5.67 -11.46 2.82
CA ARG A 36 6.16 -10.94 4.10
C ARG A 36 6.09 -9.42 4.15
N ILE A 37 5.37 -8.91 5.15
CA ILE A 37 5.35 -7.48 5.46
C ILE A 37 6.71 -7.10 6.02
N ARG A 38 7.38 -6.17 5.33
CA ARG A 38 8.63 -5.55 5.77
C ARG A 38 8.36 -4.49 6.83
N GLU A 39 7.44 -3.58 6.55
CA GLU A 39 7.12 -2.47 7.45
C GLU A 39 5.70 -1.94 7.20
N VAL A 40 5.05 -1.43 8.25
CA VAL A 40 3.81 -0.65 8.11
C VAL A 40 4.21 0.82 8.03
N ILE A 41 3.87 1.47 6.91
CA ILE A 41 4.24 2.86 6.59
C ILE A 41 3.10 3.85 6.81
N GLY A 42 1.92 3.38 7.22
CA GLY A 42 0.81 4.27 7.57
C GLY A 42 -0.48 3.51 7.91
N CYS A 43 -1.54 4.27 8.15
CA CYS A 43 -2.89 3.75 8.26
C CYS A 43 -3.92 4.79 7.81
N HIS A 44 -5.12 4.32 7.48
CA HIS A 44 -6.28 5.15 7.17
C HIS A 44 -7.51 4.54 7.82
N GLU A 45 -8.16 5.29 8.70
CA GLU A 45 -9.44 4.93 9.30
C GLU A 45 -10.57 5.59 8.50
N CYS A 46 -11.44 4.77 7.93
CA CYS A 46 -12.65 5.23 7.23
C CYS A 46 -13.70 5.75 8.22
N GLU A 47 -14.68 6.49 7.71
CA GLU A 47 -15.77 7.04 8.55
C GLU A 47 -16.62 5.96 9.25
N ASP A 48 -16.64 4.74 8.72
CA ASP A 48 -17.33 3.59 9.30
C ASP A 48 -16.49 2.82 10.35
N GLY A 49 -15.28 3.31 10.65
CA GLY A 49 -14.34 2.70 11.57
C GLY A 49 -13.47 1.60 10.96
N THR A 50 -13.55 1.36 9.64
CA THR A 50 -12.66 0.41 8.96
C THR A 50 -11.23 0.93 8.94
N LEU A 51 -10.28 0.15 9.44
CA LEU A 51 -8.85 0.50 9.40
C LEU A 51 -8.14 -0.20 8.25
N TYR A 52 -7.53 0.61 7.38
CA TYR A 52 -6.60 0.15 6.36
C TYR A 52 -5.17 0.43 6.81
N LEU A 53 -4.32 -0.58 6.79
CA LEU A 53 -2.90 -0.48 7.05
C LEU A 53 -2.14 -0.37 5.74
N ALA A 54 -1.25 0.61 5.70
CA ALA A 54 -0.36 0.82 4.59
C ALA A 54 0.89 -0.06 4.78
N ALA A 55 1.00 -1.16 4.03
CA ALA A 55 2.08 -2.15 4.20
C ALA A 55 3.09 -2.09 3.06
N ARG A 56 4.39 -2.14 3.40
CA ARG A 56 5.50 -2.40 2.49
C ARG A 56 5.97 -3.84 2.66
N TRP A 57 6.38 -4.48 1.58
CA TRP A 57 6.71 -5.89 1.53
C TRP A 57 8.22 -6.10 1.30
N GLU A 58 8.75 -7.24 1.71
CA GLU A 58 10.20 -7.53 1.57
C GLU A 58 10.62 -7.67 0.09
N ASP A 59 9.79 -8.33 -0.73
CA ASP A 59 10.11 -8.71 -2.13
C ASP A 59 9.16 -8.09 -3.16
N TYR A 60 8.49 -6.99 -2.82
CA TYR A 60 7.57 -6.30 -3.74
C TYR A 60 7.81 -4.80 -3.74
N GLU A 61 7.84 -4.22 -4.94
CA GLU A 61 8.29 -2.85 -5.17
C GLU A 61 7.35 -1.80 -4.59
N GLY A 62 6.06 -2.13 -4.46
CA GLY A 62 5.04 -1.18 -4.02
C GLY A 62 4.40 -1.47 -2.68
N PRO A 63 3.90 -0.44 -2.00
CA PRO A 63 3.08 -0.66 -0.83
C PRO A 63 1.63 -1.00 -1.24
N THR A 64 0.91 -1.67 -0.34
CA THR A 64 -0.52 -2.02 -0.52
C THR A 64 -1.32 -1.64 0.72
N TRP A 65 -2.61 -1.40 0.53
CA TRP A 65 -3.55 -1.17 1.62
C TRP A 65 -4.12 -2.52 2.03
N GLU A 66 -3.82 -2.95 3.25
CA GLU A 66 -4.31 -4.19 3.85
C GLU A 66 -5.39 -3.85 4.89
N LEU A 67 -6.44 -4.66 4.96
CA LEU A 67 -7.47 -4.53 5.98
C LEU A 67 -6.97 -5.13 7.30
N GLU A 68 -7.14 -4.44 8.43
CA GLU A 68 -6.87 -5.01 9.77
C GLU A 68 -7.92 -6.04 10.20
#